data_AF-A0A183DTX0-F1
#
_entry.id   AF-A0A183DTX0-F1
#
_cell.length_a   1.000
_cell.length_b   1.000
_cell.length_c   1.000
_cell.angle_alpha   90.00
_cell.angle_beta   90.00
_cell.angle_gamma   90.00
#
_symmetry.space_group_name_H-M   'P 1'
#
loop_
_entity.id
_entity.type
_entity.pdbx_description
1 polymer ?
#
loop_
_entity_poly.entity_id
_entity_poly.type
_entity_poly.pdbx_seq_one_letter_code
_entity_poly.pdbx_strand_id
1 'polypeptide(L)'
;MSIVDASVVWNKRSVDPWNRVTCCKEPVLTVIEFCQVQGPRPLYTHPANTGPHLDLDSVAIWLMSSEAIHGSSLIVYNQQMAIYACVHHSTLLDLHARAFQRPISIALLTAVKPTTAIFKKFNEITRRLLSPLLVCNRTLFKFASFPSFMFS
;
A
#
# COMPACT_ATOMS: atom_id res chain seq x y z
N MET A 1 17.98 -32.13 -0.91
CA MET A 1 16.67 -31.53 -0.57
C MET A 1 15.66 -32.67 -0.48
N SER A 2 15.08 -32.89 0.69
CA SER A 2 14.22 -34.03 0.96
C SER A 2 12.81 -33.82 0.41
N ILE A 3 12.18 -34.91 -0.02
CA ILE A 3 10.84 -34.95 -0.63
C ILE A 3 9.74 -34.35 0.27
N VAL A 4 10.02 -34.20 1.57
CA VAL A 4 9.13 -33.60 2.56
C VAL A 4 9.05 -32.07 2.39
N ASP A 5 10.15 -31.41 2.01
CA ASP A 5 10.18 -29.95 1.79
C ASP A 5 9.28 -29.54 0.61
N ALA A 6 9.12 -30.43 -0.38
CA ALA A 6 8.24 -30.22 -1.52
C ALA A 6 6.74 -30.33 -1.17
N SER A 7 6.37 -31.03 -0.09
CA SER A 7 4.97 -31.19 0.33
C SER A 7 4.40 -29.97 1.06
N VAL A 8 5.25 -29.11 1.62
CA VAL A 8 4.86 -27.83 2.25
C VAL A 8 4.84 -26.68 1.24
N VAL A 9 5.50 -26.85 0.09
CA VAL A 9 5.54 -25.88 -1.00
C VAL A 9 4.48 -26.26 -2.02
N TRP A 10 3.25 -25.79 -1.80
CA TRP A 10 2.20 -25.77 -2.81
C TRP A 10 2.57 -24.75 -3.92
N ASN A 11 3.61 -25.05 -4.68
CA ASN A 11 4.07 -24.45 -5.95
C ASN A 11 4.03 -22.92 -6.15
N LYS A 12 3.75 -22.07 -5.15
CA LYS A 12 3.68 -20.60 -5.32
C LYS A 12 4.16 -19.70 -4.19
N ARG A 13 4.53 -20.19 -3.01
CA ARG A 13 5.27 -19.42 -1.97
C ARG A 13 5.65 -20.38 -0.84
N SER A 14 6.88 -20.31 -0.36
CA SER A 14 7.27 -20.97 0.89
C SER A 14 6.37 -20.41 2.00
N VAL A 15 5.58 -21.26 2.64
CA VAL A 15 4.73 -20.83 3.76
C VAL A 15 5.66 -20.54 4.93
N ASP A 16 5.94 -19.26 5.16
CA ASP A 16 6.70 -18.85 6.34
C ASP A 16 5.79 -18.88 7.57
N PRO A 17 6.00 -19.81 8.51
CA PRO A 17 5.18 -19.88 9.73
C PRO A 17 5.32 -18.61 10.58
N TRP A 18 6.42 -17.86 10.46
CA TRP A 18 6.69 -16.65 11.22
C TRP A 18 6.03 -15.39 10.65
N ASN A 19 5.56 -15.43 9.39
CA ASN A 19 4.69 -14.40 8.85
C ASN A 19 3.36 -14.29 9.64
N ARG A 20 3.01 -15.34 10.41
CA ARG A 20 1.83 -15.36 11.29
C ARG A 20 2.10 -14.90 12.72
N VAL A 21 3.36 -14.60 13.06
CA VAL A 21 3.80 -14.31 14.43
C VAL A 21 4.70 -13.08 14.41
N THR A 22 4.10 -11.90 14.63
CA THR A 22 4.75 -10.59 14.77
C THR A 22 5.90 -10.35 13.77
N CYS A 23 5.59 -10.26 12.48
CA CYS A 23 6.61 -10.14 11.43
C CYS A 23 7.24 -8.74 11.28
N CYS A 24 6.75 -7.73 12.02
CA CYS A 24 7.21 -6.35 11.96
C CYS A 24 7.96 -5.94 13.25
N LYS A 25 9.29 -6.05 13.27
CA LYS A 25 10.11 -5.68 14.44
C LYS A 25 10.27 -4.17 14.59
N GLU A 26 10.44 -3.47 13.48
CA GLU A 26 10.60 -2.02 13.41
C GLU A 26 9.48 -1.39 12.58
N PRO A 27 9.10 -0.13 12.85
CA PRO A 27 8.09 0.55 12.04
C PRO A 27 8.51 0.63 10.56
N VAL A 28 7.63 0.17 9.67
CA VAL A 28 7.88 0.19 8.21
C VAL A 28 6.92 1.15 7.54
N LEU A 29 7.45 2.15 6.84
CA LEU A 29 6.68 3.01 5.94
C LEU A 29 6.69 2.39 4.54
N THR A 30 5.51 2.20 3.94
CA THR A 30 5.39 1.69 2.58
C THR A 30 4.40 2.52 1.77
N VAL A 31 4.70 2.73 0.50
CA VAL A 31 3.82 3.29 -0.52
C VAL A 31 3.39 2.15 -1.41
N ILE A 32 2.09 2.03 -1.65
CA ILE A 32 1.49 0.96 -2.44
C ILE A 32 0.69 1.59 -3.57
N GLU A 33 0.80 1.03 -4.77
CA GLU A 33 -0.10 1.37 -5.88
C GLU A 33 -0.93 0.17 -6.30
N PHE A 34 -2.08 0.46 -6.91
CA PHE A 34 -2.83 -0.54 -7.65
C PHE A 34 -2.54 -0.40 -9.15
N CYS A 35 -1.84 -1.40 -9.70
CA CYS A 35 -1.66 -1.54 -11.14
C CYS A 35 -2.74 -2.46 -11.70
N GLN A 36 -3.45 -2.06 -12.75
CA GLN A 36 -4.55 -2.87 -13.30
C GLN A 36 -4.08 -4.20 -13.93
N VAL A 37 -2.82 -4.25 -14.38
CA VAL A 37 -2.23 -5.45 -15.00
C VAL A 37 -1.68 -6.42 -13.96
N GLN A 38 -1.03 -5.89 -12.91
CA GLN A 38 -0.31 -6.71 -11.92
C GLN A 38 -1.06 -6.87 -10.60
N GLY A 39 -2.02 -5.99 -10.32
CA GLY A 39 -2.68 -5.86 -9.02
C GLY A 39 -1.99 -4.87 -8.08
N PRO A 40 -2.33 -4.94 -6.77
CA PRO A 40 -1.67 -4.18 -5.72
C PRO A 40 -0.18 -4.52 -5.62
N ARG A 41 0.69 -3.52 -5.54
CA ARG A 41 2.13 -3.73 -5.34
C ARG A 41 2.77 -2.63 -4.50
N PRO A 42 3.76 -2.97 -3.66
CA PRO A 42 4.58 -1.97 -2.99
C PRO A 42 5.44 -1.23 -4.03
N LEU A 43 5.37 0.11 -4.01
CA LEU A 43 6.18 1.00 -4.84
C LEU A 43 7.49 1.40 -4.16
N TYR A 44 7.40 1.69 -2.86
CA TYR A 44 8.52 2.17 -2.08
C TYR A 44 8.35 1.72 -0.63
N THR A 45 9.45 1.33 0.00
CA THR A 45 9.43 0.88 1.39
C THR A 45 10.65 1.37 2.14
N HIS A 46 10.44 1.79 3.38
CA HIS A 46 11.48 2.25 4.30
C HIS A 46 11.24 1.68 5.70
N PRO A 47 12.24 1.06 6.36
CA PRO A 47 13.57 0.75 5.84
C PRO A 47 13.52 -0.20 4.63
N ALA A 48 14.55 -0.16 3.77
CA ALA A 48 14.60 -0.98 2.56
C ALA A 48 14.67 -2.49 2.88
N ASN A 49 15.22 -2.84 4.04
CA ASN A 49 15.22 -4.20 4.55
C ASN A 49 14.19 -4.32 5.69
N THR A 50 13.04 -4.88 5.37
CA THR A 50 11.90 -5.06 6.29
C THR A 50 11.97 -6.36 7.09
N GLY A 51 13.03 -7.16 6.90
CA GLY A 51 13.19 -8.48 7.47
C GLY A 51 12.57 -9.59 6.61
N PRO A 52 12.99 -10.85 6.81
CA PRO A 52 12.65 -11.97 5.93
C PRO A 52 11.19 -12.44 6.05
N HIS A 53 10.50 -12.07 7.14
CA HIS A 53 9.17 -12.59 7.48
C HIS A 53 8.02 -11.65 7.08
N LEU A 54 8.31 -10.41 6.70
CA LEU A 54 7.30 -9.43 6.32
C LEU A 54 7.11 -9.45 4.79
N ASP A 55 6.07 -10.15 4.35
CA ASP A 55 5.69 -10.20 2.93
C ASP A 55 4.91 -8.94 2.52
N LEU A 56 5.62 -7.98 1.93
CA LEU A 56 5.06 -6.70 1.49
C LEU A 56 4.02 -6.84 0.36
N ASP A 57 4.05 -7.91 -0.44
CA ASP A 57 3.03 -8.15 -1.45
C ASP A 57 1.70 -8.53 -0.77
N SER A 58 1.77 -9.40 0.24
CA SER A 58 0.59 -9.76 1.03
C SER A 58 0.02 -8.55 1.78
N VAL A 59 0.88 -7.68 2.30
CA VAL A 59 0.47 -6.39 2.90
C VAL A 59 -0.18 -5.48 1.87
N ALA A 60 0.38 -5.36 0.67
CA ALA A 60 -0.18 -4.54 -0.40
C ALA A 60 -1.58 -5.01 -0.81
N ILE A 61 -1.76 -6.32 -0.96
CA ILE A 61 -3.07 -6.93 -1.25
C ILE A 61 -4.05 -6.61 -0.13
N TRP A 62 -3.65 -6.83 1.13
CA TRP A 62 -4.51 -6.56 2.29
C TRP A 62 -4.95 -5.10 2.36
N LEU A 63 -4.02 -4.14 2.25
CA LEU A 63 -4.31 -2.71 2.41
C LEU A 63 -5.10 -2.11 1.23
N MET A 64 -4.93 -2.66 0.03
CA MET A 64 -5.72 -2.22 -1.13
C MET A 64 -7.07 -2.92 -1.24
N SER A 65 -7.27 -4.03 -0.52
CA SER A 65 -8.57 -4.71 -0.41
C SER A 65 -9.43 -4.20 0.74
N SER A 66 -8.86 -3.43 1.68
CA SER A 66 -9.64 -2.82 2.75
C SER A 66 -10.55 -1.72 2.20
N GLU A 67 -11.85 -1.77 2.51
CA GLU A 67 -12.77 -0.70 2.15
C GLU A 67 -12.33 0.62 2.79
N ALA A 68 -11.91 1.56 1.96
CA ALA A 68 -11.42 2.85 2.41
C ALA A 68 -11.99 3.96 1.54
N ILE A 69 -12.54 4.99 2.19
CA ILE A 69 -13.01 6.19 1.50
C ILE A 69 -11.79 6.96 1.00
N HIS A 70 -11.82 7.38 -0.27
CA HIS A 70 -10.74 8.18 -0.85
C HIS A 70 -10.47 9.44 -0.02
N GLY A 71 -9.19 9.70 0.28
CA GLY A 71 -8.75 10.84 1.09
C GLY A 71 -8.89 10.65 2.60
N SER A 72 -9.28 9.45 3.05
CA SER A 72 -9.33 9.13 4.47
C SER A 72 -8.06 8.45 4.95
N SER A 73 -7.72 8.69 6.23
CA SER A 73 -6.72 7.91 6.96
C SER A 73 -7.45 7.01 7.95
N LEU A 74 -6.96 5.78 8.12
CA LEU A 74 -7.54 4.78 9.00
C LEU A 74 -6.46 3.91 9.63
N ILE A 75 -6.81 3.27 10.75
CA ILE A 75 -5.96 2.30 11.43
C ILE A 75 -6.61 0.94 11.26
N VAL A 76 -5.93 0.02 10.60
CA VAL A 76 -6.38 -1.36 10.43
C VAL A 76 -5.44 -2.33 11.13
N TYR A 77 -5.99 -3.44 11.59
CA TYR A 77 -5.22 -4.49 12.23
C TYR A 77 -5.42 -5.80 11.47
N ASN A 78 -4.32 -6.43 11.08
CA ASN A 78 -4.33 -7.76 10.50
C ASN A 78 -4.04 -8.78 11.59
N GLN A 79 -5.06 -9.59 11.94
CA GLN A 79 -4.91 -10.66 12.93
C GLN A 79 -3.98 -11.77 12.47
N GLN A 80 -3.96 -12.08 11.16
CA GLN A 80 -3.13 -13.15 10.62
C GLN A 80 -1.65 -12.78 10.63
N MET A 81 -1.30 -11.53 10.30
CA MET A 81 0.09 -11.04 10.32
C MET A 81 0.51 -10.44 11.67
N ALA A 82 -0.44 -10.24 12.59
CA ALA A 82 -0.26 -9.52 13.84
C ALA A 82 0.35 -8.10 13.67
N ILE A 83 -0.10 -7.37 12.64
CA ILE A 83 0.40 -6.02 12.31
C ILE A 83 -0.73 -4.99 12.33
N TYR A 84 -0.45 -3.82 12.91
CA TYR A 84 -1.24 -2.62 12.74
C TYR A 84 -0.72 -1.80 11.55
N ALA A 85 -1.62 -1.23 10.77
CA ALA A 85 -1.27 -0.28 9.72
C ALA A 85 -2.06 1.02 9.87
N CYS A 86 -1.36 2.13 10.00
CA CYS A 86 -1.91 3.46 9.74
C CYS A 86 -1.82 3.71 8.25
N VAL A 87 -2.95 3.73 7.55
CA VAL A 87 -2.98 3.88 6.10
C VAL A 87 -3.75 5.13 5.71
N HIS A 88 -3.33 5.78 4.63
CA HIS A 88 -4.04 6.85 3.97
C HIS A 88 -4.24 6.48 2.51
N HIS A 89 -5.49 6.43 2.09
CA HIS A 89 -5.87 6.07 0.72
C HIS A 89 -6.09 7.32 -0.11
N SER A 90 -5.54 7.33 -1.32
CA SER A 90 -5.65 8.41 -2.28
C SER A 90 -5.73 7.86 -3.69
N THR A 91 -5.97 8.72 -4.68
CA THR A 91 -6.10 8.31 -6.07
C THR A 91 -5.46 9.34 -6.98
N LEU A 92 -4.63 8.85 -7.89
CA LEU A 92 -4.02 9.63 -8.96
C LEU A 92 -4.87 9.52 -10.21
N LEU A 93 -4.87 10.58 -11.00
CA LEU A 93 -5.44 10.57 -12.34
C LEU A 93 -4.37 10.11 -13.33
N ASP A 94 -4.71 9.12 -14.15
CA ASP A 94 -3.81 8.49 -15.12
C ASP A 94 -4.59 8.23 -16.42
N LEU A 95 -4.11 8.76 -17.54
CA LEU A 95 -4.76 8.64 -18.85
C LEU A 95 -4.82 7.20 -19.36
N HIS A 96 -3.87 6.36 -18.94
CA HIS A 96 -3.78 4.96 -19.38
C HIS A 96 -4.50 4.00 -18.44
N ALA A 97 -4.98 4.47 -17.28
CA ALA A 97 -5.74 3.65 -16.35
C ALA A 97 -7.22 3.62 -16.72
N ARG A 98 -7.88 2.47 -16.57
CA ARG A 98 -9.34 2.35 -16.63
C ARG A 98 -10.00 3.37 -15.70
N ALA A 99 -11.05 4.03 -16.20
CA ALA A 99 -11.76 5.10 -15.51
C ALA A 99 -10.88 6.29 -15.10
N PHE A 100 -9.69 6.42 -15.71
CA PHE A 100 -8.70 7.46 -15.46
C PHE A 100 -8.19 7.55 -14.02
N GLN A 101 -8.30 6.46 -13.26
CA GLN A 101 -8.00 6.44 -11.83
C GLN A 101 -6.96 5.36 -11.50
N ARG A 102 -5.93 5.76 -10.77
CA ARG A 102 -4.90 4.88 -10.21
C ARG A 102 -4.88 5.04 -8.68
N PRO A 103 -5.44 4.07 -7.93
CA PRO A 103 -5.40 4.06 -6.48
C PRO A 103 -3.97 3.98 -5.95
N ILE A 104 -3.67 4.81 -4.95
CA ILE A 104 -2.41 4.79 -4.20
C ILE A 104 -2.71 4.80 -2.71
N SER A 105 -1.84 4.18 -1.91
CA SER A 105 -1.90 4.29 -0.47
C SER A 105 -0.52 4.47 0.14
N ILE A 106 -0.48 5.21 1.24
CA ILE A 106 0.71 5.33 2.10
C ILE A 106 0.35 4.67 3.41
N ALA A 107 1.18 3.74 3.87
CA ALA A 107 0.94 2.97 5.07
C ALA A 107 2.17 2.95 5.98
N LEU A 108 1.94 3.13 7.28
CA LEU A 108 2.91 2.92 8.34
C LEU A 108 2.51 1.65 9.10
N LEU A 109 3.34 0.62 8.99
CA LEU A 109 3.18 -0.69 9.61
C LEU A 109 3.89 -0.72 10.97
N THR A 110 3.22 -1.22 12.00
CA THR A 110 3.76 -1.34 13.35
C THR A 110 3.25 -2.62 14.02
N ALA A 111 4.08 -3.28 14.83
CA ALA A 111 3.62 -4.41 15.66
C ALA A 111 2.73 -3.96 16.84
N VAL A 112 2.93 -2.74 17.33
CA VAL A 112 2.16 -2.19 18.45
C VAL A 112 1.05 -1.28 17.94
N LYS A 113 -0.09 -1.28 18.62
CA LYS A 113 -1.23 -0.41 18.28
C LYS A 113 -0.78 1.06 18.30
N PRO A 114 -0.92 1.80 17.19
CA PRO A 114 -0.49 3.19 17.12
C PRO A 114 -1.34 4.07 18.04
N THR A 115 -0.69 5.00 18.73
CA THR A 115 -1.37 5.98 19.59
C THR A 115 -2.04 7.06 18.74
N THR A 116 -3.03 7.75 19.31
CA THR A 116 -3.72 8.87 18.64
C THR A 116 -2.76 9.97 18.20
N ALA A 117 -1.68 10.22 18.96
CA ALA A 117 -0.66 11.20 18.62
C ALA A 117 0.12 10.80 17.36
N ILE A 118 0.53 9.53 17.26
CA ILE A 118 1.21 8.99 16.08
C ILE A 118 0.29 9.07 14.86
N PHE A 119 -0.96 8.67 15.01
CA PHE A 119 -1.94 8.72 13.92
C PHE A 119 -2.19 10.14 13.40
N LYS A 120 -2.34 11.12 14.32
CA LYS A 120 -2.46 12.54 13.94
C LYS A 120 -1.24 13.04 13.18
N LYS A 121 -0.03 12.72 13.66
CA LYS A 121 1.23 13.10 13.03
C LYS A 121 1.38 12.45 11.64
N PHE A 122 1.05 11.17 11.53
CA PHE A 122 1.03 10.43 10.26
C PHE A 122 0.10 11.10 9.23
N ASN A 123 -1.13 11.43 9.64
CA ASN A 123 -2.12 12.06 8.77
C ASN A 123 -1.66 13.45 8.33
N GLU A 124 -1.09 14.25 9.24
CA GLU A 124 -0.54 15.55 8.90
C GLU A 124 0.59 15.48 7.88
N ILE A 125 1.58 14.61 8.11
CA ILE A 125 2.72 14.42 7.20
C ILE A 125 2.23 13.93 5.83
N THR A 126 1.34 12.93 5.83
CA THR A 126 0.80 12.34 4.61
C THR A 126 0.03 13.38 3.77
N ARG A 127 -0.80 14.21 4.41
CA ARG A 127 -1.49 15.32 3.72
C ARG A 127 -0.52 16.35 3.15
N ARG A 128 0.51 16.73 3.90
CA ARG A 128 1.54 17.66 3.42
C ARG A 128 2.30 17.11 2.21
N LEU A 129 2.55 15.80 2.18
CA LEU A 129 3.23 15.12 1.08
C LEU A 129 2.32 14.97 -0.15
N LEU A 130 1.09 14.49 0.04
CA LEU A 130 0.18 14.19 -1.06
C LEU A 130 -0.51 15.42 -1.64
N SER A 131 -0.81 16.45 -0.85
CA SER A 131 -1.52 17.64 -1.32
C SER A 131 -0.91 18.27 -2.58
N PRO A 132 0.39 18.65 -2.60
CA PRO A 132 0.98 19.25 -3.80
C PRO A 132 1.00 18.26 -4.98
N LEU A 133 1.26 16.98 -4.72
CA LEU A 133 1.29 15.93 -5.74
C LEU A 133 -0.09 15.79 -6.41
N LEU A 134 -1.16 15.70 -5.63
CA LEU A 134 -2.52 15.57 -6.12
C LEU A 134 -2.98 16.83 -6.86
N VAL A 135 -2.60 18.02 -6.41
CA VAL A 135 -2.89 19.28 -7.11
C VAL A 135 -2.19 19.30 -8.47
N CYS A 136 -0.89 19.02 -8.51
CA CYS A 136 -0.13 18.96 -9.76
C CYS A 136 -0.68 17.88 -10.72
N ASN A 137 -0.99 16.69 -10.21
CA ASN A 137 -1.57 15.61 -10.98
C ASN A 137 -2.91 16.01 -11.61
N ARG A 138 -3.81 16.66 -10.87
CA ARG A 138 -5.08 17.18 -11.39
C ARG A 138 -4.88 18.23 -12.47
N THR A 139 -3.93 19.15 -12.27
CA THR A 139 -3.61 20.20 -13.23
C THR A 139 -3.06 19.61 -14.53
N LEU A 140 -2.08 18.70 -14.44
CA LEU A 140 -1.51 18.01 -15.59
C LEU A 140 -2.55 17.19 -16.35
N PHE A 141 -3.42 16.48 -15.62
CA PHE A 141 -4.49 15.70 -16.22
C PHE A 141 -5.44 16.57 -17.05
N LYS A 142 -5.83 17.75 -16.55
CA LYS A 142 -6.67 18.71 -17.29
C LYS A 142 -6.00 19.17 -18.59
N PHE A 143 -4.71 19.53 -18.53
CA PHE A 143 -3.98 19.96 -19.72
C PHE A 143 -3.82 18.85 -20.76
N ALA A 144 -3.58 17.61 -20.33
CA ALA A 144 -3.38 16.47 -21.23
C ALA A 144 -4.69 15.89 -21.80
N SER A 145 -5.82 16.09 -21.12
CA SER A 145 -7.14 15.65 -21.62
C SER A 145 -7.75 16.63 -22.63
N PHE A 146 -7.40 17.91 -22.59
CA PHE A 146 -7.93 18.92 -23.52
C PHE A 146 -7.70 18.62 -25.02
N PRO A 147 -6.51 18.18 -25.47
CA PRO A 147 -6.29 17.83 -26.89
C PRO A 147 -7.03 16.55 -27.31
N SER A 148 -7.24 15.62 -26.37
CA SER A 148 -7.76 14.27 -26.68
C SER A 148 -9.27 14.26 -26.93
N PHE A 149 -10.02 15.21 -26.39
CA PHE A 149 -11.47 15.36 -26.60
C PHE A 149 -11.85 16.25 -27.78
N MET A 150 -10.89 16.95 -28.41
CA MET A 150 -11.17 17.84 -29.55
C MET A 150 -11.08 17.12 -30.91
N PHE A 151 -10.57 15.89 -30.94
CA PHE A 151 -10.37 15.07 -32.15
C PHE A 151 -11.15 13.74 -32.13
N SER A 152 -12.11 13.57 -31.23
CA SER A 152 -13.06 12.44 -31.23
C SER A 152 -14.48 12.93 -31.40
#